data_AF-A0A1B1YKL6-F1
#
_entry.id   AF-A0A1B1YKL6-F1
#
_cell.length_a   1.000
_cell.length_b   1.000
_cell.length_c   1.000
_cell.angle_alpha   90.00
_cell.angle_beta   90.00
_cell.angle_gamma   90.00
#
_symmetry.space_group_name_H-M   'P 1'
#
loop_
_entity.id
_entity.type
_entity.pdbx_description
1 polymer ?
#
loop_
_entity_poly.entity_id
_entity_poly.type
_entity_poly.pdbx_seq_one_letter_code
_entity_poly.pdbx_strand_id
1 'polypeptide(L)'
;MASINVNCACGNQFVTEEPTADSGFTVECPTCGARIRIKPPGISHKQFKAATAPSAEERIANRIRKYETISGILWLIIGAVQLVLVWTAAAGVWNIINAIMRLRSVKSIYAGNPAIVPWYDSRRNWLIAFAIVNLVLGGVIGVFLVAFDWWMRDYVLRNRAVFEGAPSQSA
;
A
#
# COMPACT_ATOMS: atom_id res chain seq x y z
N MET A 1 33.51 11.44 -17.06
CA MET A 1 32.25 10.85 -16.56
C MET A 1 31.52 10.27 -17.76
N ALA A 2 31.04 9.03 -17.67
CA ALA A 2 30.35 8.39 -18.79
C ALA A 2 28.94 8.99 -18.93
N SER A 3 28.53 9.28 -20.15
CA SER A 3 27.22 9.85 -20.49
C SER A 3 26.36 8.80 -21.16
N ILE A 4 25.09 8.70 -20.77
CA ILE A 4 24.14 7.74 -21.33
C ILE A 4 22.98 8.45 -22.03
N ASN A 5 22.50 7.89 -23.13
CA ASN A 5 21.32 8.39 -23.84
C ASN A 5 20.06 7.70 -23.27
N VAL A 6 19.06 8.50 -22.90
CA VAL A 6 17.87 8.06 -22.20
C VAL A 6 16.63 8.45 -22.99
N ASN A 7 15.80 7.45 -23.29
CA ASN A 7 14.50 7.65 -23.91
C ASN A 7 13.42 7.67 -22.83
N CYS A 8 12.71 8.79 -22.71
CA CYS A 8 11.55 8.89 -21.85
C CYS A 8 10.27 8.46 -22.58
N ALA A 9 9.31 7.91 -21.85
CA ALA A 9 7.98 7.57 -22.37
C ALA A 9 7.19 8.80 -22.89
N CYS A 10 7.58 10.03 -22.50
CA CYS A 10 7.00 11.25 -23.05
C CYS A 10 7.50 11.60 -24.47
N GLY A 11 8.39 10.79 -25.05
CA GLY A 11 8.98 11.01 -26.36
C GLY A 11 10.26 11.84 -26.36
N ASN A 12 10.66 12.41 -25.20
CA ASN A 12 11.92 13.14 -25.10
C ASN A 12 13.13 12.19 -25.03
N GLN A 13 14.21 12.56 -25.71
CA GLN A 13 15.51 11.92 -25.63
C GLN A 13 16.52 12.90 -25.05
N PHE A 14 17.24 12.49 -24.02
CA PHE A 14 18.23 13.35 -23.37
C PHE A 14 19.44 12.57 -22.94
N VAL A 15 20.58 13.25 -22.89
CA VAL A 15 21.84 12.71 -22.41
C VAL A 15 22.01 13.15 -20.96
N THR A 16 22.30 12.20 -20.09
CA THR A 16 22.56 12.46 -18.67
C THR A 16 23.83 11.73 -18.25
N GLU A 17 24.43 12.21 -17.17
CA GLU A 17 25.49 11.48 -16.48
C GLU A 17 24.97 10.12 -16.01
N GLU A 18 25.84 9.13 -16.04
CA GLU A 18 25.54 7.77 -15.63
C GLU A 18 25.13 7.76 -14.15
N PRO A 19 23.91 7.29 -13.82
CA PRO A 19 23.39 7.39 -12.46
C PRO A 19 24.15 6.40 -11.56
N THR A 20 24.51 6.86 -10.36
CA THR A 20 25.28 6.07 -9.39
C THR A 20 24.36 5.23 -8.51
N ALA A 21 24.97 4.36 -7.69
CA ALA A 21 24.23 3.62 -6.67
C ALA A 21 23.55 4.57 -5.66
N ASP A 22 24.15 5.73 -5.38
CA ASP A 22 23.64 6.74 -4.44
C ASP A 22 22.38 7.44 -4.96
N SER A 23 22.26 7.62 -6.28
CA SER A 23 21.02 8.12 -6.91
C SER A 23 19.97 7.01 -7.15
N GLY A 24 20.23 5.80 -6.63
CA GLY A 24 19.36 4.64 -6.83
C GLY A 24 19.19 4.28 -8.31
N PHE A 25 20.20 4.59 -9.13
CA PHE A 25 20.17 4.41 -10.58
C PHE A 25 18.99 5.13 -11.27
N THR A 26 18.53 6.25 -10.71
CA THR A 26 17.36 6.99 -11.20
C THR A 26 17.78 8.32 -11.80
N VAL A 27 17.20 8.67 -12.96
CA VAL A 27 17.37 9.96 -13.63
C VAL A 27 16.02 10.63 -13.82
N GLU A 28 15.96 11.95 -13.72
CA GLU A 28 14.71 12.70 -13.88
C GLU A 28 14.65 13.30 -15.28
N CYS A 29 13.53 13.10 -15.98
CA CYS A 29 13.35 13.67 -17.31
C CYS A 29 13.16 15.20 -17.20
N PRO A 30 13.98 16.01 -17.88
CA PRO A 30 13.89 17.46 -17.79
C PRO A 30 12.60 18.05 -18.36
N THR A 31 11.89 17.29 -19.21
CA THR A 31 10.67 17.75 -19.89
C THR A 31 9.40 17.43 -19.11
N CYS A 32 9.29 16.23 -18.53
CA CYS A 32 8.06 15.78 -17.87
C CYS A 32 8.23 15.42 -16.39
N GLY A 33 9.43 15.54 -15.83
CA GLY A 33 9.72 15.18 -14.44
C GLY A 33 9.64 13.68 -14.15
N ALA A 34 9.47 12.82 -15.16
CA ALA A 34 9.40 11.38 -14.95
C ALA A 34 10.74 10.85 -14.44
N ARG A 35 10.70 10.11 -13.33
CA ARG A 35 11.86 9.41 -12.76
C ARG A 35 12.04 8.05 -13.44
N ILE A 36 13.14 7.89 -14.17
CA ILE A 36 13.46 6.71 -14.98
C ILE A 36 14.60 5.97 -14.31
N ARG A 37 14.42 4.66 -14.06
CA ARG A 37 15.49 3.80 -13.55
C ARG A 37 16.26 3.18 -14.70
N ILE A 38 17.58 3.32 -14.69
CA ILE A 38 18.44 2.85 -15.78
C ILE A 38 19.55 2.00 -15.21
N LYS A 39 19.72 0.78 -15.74
CA LYS A 39 20.83 -0.09 -15.38
C LYS A 39 22.08 0.34 -16.16
N PRO A 40 23.13 0.86 -15.52
CA PRO A 40 24.34 1.27 -16.24
C PRO A 40 25.14 0.07 -16.77
N PRO A 41 25.81 0.21 -17.94
CA PRO A 41 26.74 -0.79 -18.45
C PRO A 41 27.90 -1.00 -17.46
N GLY A 42 28.11 -2.25 -17.02
CA GLY A 42 29.17 -2.60 -16.05
C GLY A 42 28.66 -2.96 -14.65
N ILE A 43 27.41 -2.64 -14.32
CA ILE A 43 26.78 -3.07 -13.06
C ILE A 43 26.13 -4.45 -13.24
N SER A 44 26.43 -5.39 -12.34
CA SER A 44 25.79 -6.71 -12.33
C SER A 44 24.29 -6.59 -12.02
N HIS A 45 23.47 -7.52 -12.54
CA HIS A 45 22.04 -7.57 -12.20
C HIS A 45 21.78 -7.64 -10.68
N LYS A 46 22.68 -8.30 -9.92
CA LYS A 46 22.58 -8.44 -8.47
C LYS A 46 22.77 -7.10 -7.75
N GLN A 47 23.77 -6.32 -8.12
CA GLN A 47 24.02 -4.99 -7.56
C GLN A 47 22.91 -4.00 -7.90
N PHE A 48 22.47 -3.97 -9.16
CA PHE A 48 21.36 -3.11 -9.58
C PHE A 48 20.09 -3.42 -8.78
N LYS A 49 19.76 -4.71 -8.60
CA LYS A 49 18.60 -5.15 -7.80
C LYS A 49 18.74 -4.78 -6.32
N ALA A 50 19.95 -4.84 -5.76
CA ALA A 50 20.18 -4.48 -4.36
C ALA A 50 19.99 -2.97 -4.12
N ALA A 51 20.51 -2.13 -5.01
CA ALA A 51 20.39 -0.67 -4.91
C ALA A 51 18.98 -0.15 -5.22
N THR A 52 18.25 -0.82 -6.12
CA THR A 52 16.85 -0.48 -6.44
C THR A 52 15.82 -1.21 -5.58
N ALA A 53 16.28 -2.00 -4.61
CA ALA A 53 15.41 -2.70 -3.69
C ALA A 53 14.60 -1.68 -2.87
N PRO A 54 13.31 -1.92 -2.65
CA PRO A 54 12.50 -1.03 -1.83
C PRO A 54 13.08 -0.90 -0.43
N SER A 55 13.03 0.31 0.12
CA SER A 55 13.50 0.62 1.47
C SER A 55 12.75 -0.22 2.51
N ALA A 56 13.27 -0.30 3.74
CA ALA A 56 12.58 -1.03 4.81
C ALA A 56 11.14 -0.51 5.03
N GLU A 57 10.97 0.81 4.96
CA GLU A 57 9.69 1.51 5.04
C GLU A 57 8.76 1.15 3.87
N GLU A 58 9.25 1.18 2.64
CA GLU A 58 8.49 0.79 1.46
C GLU A 58 8.08 -0.69 1.50
N ARG A 59 8.92 -1.56 2.08
CA ARG A 59 8.57 -2.99 2.27
C ARG A 59 7.41 -3.15 3.24
N ILE A 60 7.40 -2.39 4.34
CA ILE A 60 6.31 -2.41 5.33
C ILE A 60 5.02 -1.87 4.70
N ALA A 61 5.09 -0.72 4.03
CA ALA A 61 3.94 -0.14 3.34
C ALA A 61 3.38 -1.08 2.26
N ASN A 62 4.24 -1.73 1.46
CA ASN A 62 3.83 -2.72 0.48
C ASN A 62 3.20 -3.97 1.11
N ARG A 63 3.68 -4.41 2.28
CA ARG A 63 3.09 -5.53 3.01
C ARG A 63 1.70 -5.18 3.53
N ILE A 64 1.54 -4.01 4.14
CA ILE A 64 0.24 -3.49 4.60
C ILE A 64 -0.73 -3.39 3.41
N ARG A 65 -0.27 -2.84 2.28
CA ARG A 65 -1.05 -2.76 1.05
C ARG A 65 -1.56 -4.13 0.59
N LYS A 66 -0.70 -5.14 0.59
CA LYS A 66 -1.08 -6.52 0.23
C LYS A 66 -2.12 -7.09 1.18
N TYR A 67 -1.93 -6.92 2.49
CA TYR A 67 -2.88 -7.38 3.49
C TYR A 67 -4.23 -6.66 3.41
N GLU A 68 -4.23 -5.34 3.18
CA GLU A 68 -5.46 -4.57 2.98
C GLU A 68 -6.22 -5.05 1.75
N THR A 69 -5.52 -5.35 0.64
CA THR A 69 -6.11 -5.93 -0.58
C THR A 69 -6.70 -7.30 -0.32
N ILE A 70 -5.94 -8.21 0.32
CA ILE A 70 -6.40 -9.57 0.62
C ILE A 70 -7.64 -9.53 1.51
N SER A 71 -7.62 -8.73 2.58
CA SER A 71 -8.79 -8.57 3.45
C SER A 71 -9.98 -7.98 2.69
N GLY A 72 -9.78 -6.96 1.86
CA GLY A 72 -10.83 -6.42 1.00
C GLY A 72 -11.45 -7.47 0.08
N ILE A 73 -10.65 -8.35 -0.53
CA ILE A 73 -11.13 -9.46 -1.36
C ILE A 73 -11.92 -10.47 -0.52
N LEU A 74 -11.44 -10.84 0.66
CA LEU A 74 -12.14 -11.77 1.55
C LEU A 74 -13.51 -11.23 1.98
N TRP A 75 -13.59 -9.95 2.33
CA TRP A 75 -14.86 -9.29 2.64
C TRP A 75 -15.79 -9.21 1.43
N LEU A 76 -15.26 -9.02 0.22
CA LEU A 76 -16.04 -9.04 -1.01
C LEU A 76 -16.66 -10.42 -1.26
N ILE A 77 -15.89 -11.49 -1.06
CA ILE A 77 -16.35 -12.88 -1.21
C ILE A 77 -17.46 -13.17 -0.20
N ILE A 78 -17.26 -12.80 1.07
CA ILE A 78 -18.28 -13.00 2.12
C ILE A 78 -19.55 -12.23 1.79
N GLY A 79 -19.42 -10.97 1.40
CA GLY A 79 -20.58 -10.17 1.02
C GLY A 79 -21.35 -10.78 -0.14
N ALA A 80 -20.66 -11.32 -1.14
CA ALA A 80 -21.28 -12.03 -2.27
C ALA A 80 -22.01 -13.31 -1.82
N VAL A 81 -21.42 -14.11 -0.93
CA VAL A 81 -22.09 -15.30 -0.36
C VAL A 81 -23.34 -14.91 0.44
N GLN A 82 -23.27 -13.84 1.24
CA GLN A 82 -24.40 -13.33 2.02
C GLN A 82 -25.55 -12.79 1.16
N LEU A 83 -25.27 -12.30 -0.07
CA LEU A 83 -26.32 -11.94 -1.01
C LEU A 83 -27.15 -13.13 -1.49
N VAL A 84 -26.54 -14.31 -1.61
CA VAL A 84 -27.24 -15.54 -2.00
C VAL A 84 -28.14 -16.04 -0.86
N LEU A 85 -27.72 -15.81 0.38
CA LEU A 85 -28.47 -16.16 1.59
C LEU A 85 -29.41 -15.00 1.96
N VAL A 86 -30.65 -15.02 1.42
CA VAL A 86 -31.67 -13.95 1.52
C VAL A 86 -31.77 -13.27 2.91
N TRP A 87 -31.65 -14.03 4.00
CA TRP A 87 -31.69 -13.51 5.38
C TRP A 87 -30.53 -12.57 5.74
N THR A 88 -29.38 -12.69 5.06
CA THR A 88 -28.16 -11.89 5.29
C THR A 88 -27.87 -10.89 4.16
N ALA A 89 -28.77 -10.75 3.19
CA ALA A 89 -28.54 -9.94 2.00
C ALA A 89 -28.20 -8.47 2.30
N ALA A 90 -28.85 -7.85 3.29
CA ALA A 90 -28.54 -6.48 3.71
C ALA A 90 -27.11 -6.34 4.25
N ALA A 91 -26.64 -7.30 5.05
CA ALA A 91 -25.25 -7.37 5.51
C ALA A 91 -24.28 -7.65 4.34
N GLY A 92 -24.71 -8.47 3.38
CA GLY A 92 -23.95 -8.75 2.16
C GLY A 92 -23.68 -7.51 1.31
N VAL A 93 -24.72 -6.70 1.04
CA VAL A 93 -24.57 -5.41 0.35
C VAL A 93 -23.59 -4.51 1.08
N TRP A 94 -23.74 -4.39 2.41
CA TRP A 94 -22.87 -3.57 3.23
C TRP A 94 -21.40 -4.01 3.17
N ASN A 95 -21.14 -5.31 3.25
CA ASN A 95 -19.81 -5.88 3.17
C ASN A 95 -19.17 -5.65 1.80
N ILE A 96 -19.94 -5.76 0.71
CA ILE A 96 -19.47 -5.46 -0.65
C ILE A 96 -19.09 -3.98 -0.79
N ILE A 97 -19.95 -3.05 -0.34
CA ILE A 97 -19.67 -1.61 -0.43
C ILE A 97 -18.38 -1.29 0.33
N ASN A 98 -18.24 -1.79 1.56
CA ASN A 98 -17.05 -1.58 2.38
C ASN A 98 -15.79 -2.19 1.74
N ALA A 99 -15.90 -3.40 1.19
CA ALA A 99 -14.81 -4.05 0.47
C ALA A 99 -14.35 -3.23 -0.73
N ILE A 100 -15.28 -2.69 -1.52
CA ILE A 100 -14.95 -1.84 -2.69
C ILE A 100 -14.29 -0.53 -2.24
N MET A 101 -14.85 0.15 -1.23
CA MET A 101 -14.27 1.38 -0.69
C MET A 101 -12.84 1.14 -0.18
N ARG A 102 -12.62 0.03 0.50
CA ARG A 102 -11.32 -0.41 0.99
C ARG A 102 -10.33 -0.68 -0.15
N LEU A 103 -10.73 -1.44 -1.17
CA LEU A 103 -9.87 -1.75 -2.32
C LEU A 103 -9.48 -0.48 -3.09
N ARG A 104 -10.33 0.55 -3.09
CA ARG A 104 -9.98 1.86 -3.64
C ARG A 104 -8.95 2.61 -2.77
N SER A 105 -9.07 2.53 -1.45
CA SER A 105 -8.13 3.20 -0.53
C SER A 105 -6.75 2.54 -0.47
N VAL A 106 -6.58 1.30 -0.92
CA VAL A 106 -5.26 0.63 -1.03
C VAL A 106 -4.21 1.49 -1.77
N LYS A 107 -4.65 2.29 -2.75
CA LYS A 107 -3.77 3.16 -3.54
C LYS A 107 -3.12 4.27 -2.71
N SER A 108 -3.75 4.71 -1.61
CA SER A 108 -3.19 5.74 -0.74
C SER A 108 -2.17 5.20 0.27
N ILE A 109 -2.03 3.87 0.40
CA ILE A 109 -1.08 3.27 1.34
C ILE A 109 0.32 3.24 0.70
N TYR A 110 1.15 4.23 1.01
CA TYR A 110 2.57 4.28 0.65
C TYR A 110 3.38 4.92 1.79
N ALA A 111 4.68 4.62 1.86
CA ALA A 111 5.57 5.18 2.87
C ALA A 111 5.64 6.71 2.75
N GLY A 112 5.66 7.42 3.88
CA GLY A 112 5.63 8.88 3.92
C GLY A 112 4.26 9.52 3.63
N ASN A 113 3.16 8.75 3.63
CA ASN A 113 1.81 9.32 3.64
C ASN A 113 1.27 9.46 5.09
N PRO A 114 1.32 10.66 5.70
CA PRO A 114 0.91 10.84 7.09
C PRO A 114 -0.60 10.65 7.31
N ALA A 115 -1.43 10.72 6.26
CA ALA A 115 -2.88 10.56 6.38
C ALA A 115 -3.30 9.12 6.74
N ILE A 116 -2.40 8.13 6.61
CA ILE A 116 -2.69 6.72 6.90
C ILE A 116 -2.87 6.47 8.40
N VAL A 117 -2.04 7.07 9.24
CA VAL A 117 -2.09 6.86 10.70
C VAL A 117 -3.42 7.31 11.33
N PRO A 118 -3.91 8.55 11.14
CA PRO A 118 -5.19 8.98 11.71
C PRO A 118 -6.38 8.22 11.14
N TRP A 119 -6.30 7.75 9.89
CA TRP A 119 -7.33 6.91 9.28
C TRP A 119 -7.45 5.56 9.99
N TYR A 120 -6.33 4.87 10.24
CA TYR A 120 -6.35 3.61 11.00
C TYR A 120 -6.69 3.82 12.48
N ASP A 121 -6.28 4.94 13.07
CA ASP A 121 -6.60 5.22 14.47
C ASP A 121 -8.11 5.38 14.70
N SER A 122 -8.76 6.18 13.84
CA SER A 122 -10.21 6.43 13.84
C SER A 122 -11.04 5.18 13.54
N ARG A 123 -10.44 4.16 12.90
CA ARG A 123 -11.12 2.92 12.51
C ARG A 123 -11.50 2.02 13.69
N ARG A 124 -11.06 2.30 14.92
CA ARG A 124 -11.36 1.49 16.11
C ARG A 124 -12.87 1.30 16.32
N ASN A 125 -13.62 2.40 16.37
CA ASN A 125 -15.06 2.35 16.64
C ASN A 125 -15.80 1.64 15.50
N TRP A 126 -15.33 1.80 14.27
CA TRP A 126 -15.84 1.11 13.10
C TRP A 126 -15.64 -0.41 13.17
N LEU A 127 -14.46 -0.87 13.59
CA LEU A 127 -14.17 -2.30 13.76
C LEU A 127 -15.02 -2.93 14.85
N ILE A 128 -15.31 -2.20 15.94
CA ILE A 128 -16.22 -2.68 17.00
C ILE A 128 -17.63 -2.88 16.43
N ALA A 129 -18.16 -1.90 15.69
CA ALA A 129 -19.46 -2.04 15.04
C ALA A 129 -19.47 -3.22 14.05
N PHE A 130 -18.40 -3.37 13.25
CA PHE A 130 -18.22 -4.50 12.33
C PHE A 130 -18.19 -5.85 13.05
N ALA A 131 -17.53 -5.93 14.22
CA ALA A 131 -17.47 -7.14 15.05
C ALA A 131 -18.87 -7.56 15.50
N ILE A 132 -19.66 -6.62 16.01
CA ILE A 132 -21.01 -6.89 16.52
C ILE A 132 -21.91 -7.42 15.39
N VAL A 133 -21.91 -6.75 14.23
CA VAL A 133 -22.71 -7.18 13.07
C VAL A 133 -22.30 -8.57 12.60
N ASN A 134 -21.00 -8.86 12.53
CA ASN A 134 -20.52 -10.16 12.07
C ASN A 134 -20.67 -11.28 13.10
N LEU A 135 -20.68 -10.96 14.40
CA LEU A 135 -20.99 -11.94 15.44
C LEU A 135 -22.45 -12.42 15.32
N VAL A 136 -23.37 -11.51 14.98
CA VAL A 136 -24.81 -11.80 14.86
C VAL A 136 -25.16 -12.42 13.49
N LEU A 137 -24.55 -11.95 12.39
CA LEU A 137 -24.96 -12.29 11.01
C LEU A 137 -23.88 -13.01 10.18
N GLY A 138 -22.61 -12.94 10.57
CA GLY A 138 -21.47 -13.43 9.80
C GLY A 138 -20.85 -14.73 10.31
N GLY A 139 -21.25 -15.18 11.51
CA GLY A 139 -20.72 -16.39 12.14
C GLY A 139 -19.21 -16.31 12.43
N VAL A 140 -18.61 -17.47 12.67
CA VAL A 140 -17.21 -17.61 13.12
C VAL A 140 -16.21 -16.99 12.13
N ILE A 141 -16.44 -17.14 10.83
CA ILE A 141 -15.54 -16.62 9.79
C ILE A 141 -15.48 -15.09 9.83
N GLY A 142 -16.62 -14.42 10.01
CA GLY A 142 -16.68 -12.96 10.12
C GLY A 142 -15.90 -12.44 11.34
N VAL A 143 -15.96 -13.15 12.47
CA VAL A 143 -15.19 -12.81 13.68
C VAL A 143 -13.68 -12.87 13.43
N PHE A 144 -13.19 -13.92 12.76
CA PHE A 144 -11.78 -14.04 12.42
C PHE A 144 -11.27 -12.91 11.51
N LEU A 145 -12.08 -12.49 10.53
CA LEU A 145 -11.72 -11.37 9.65
C LEU A 145 -11.69 -10.03 10.37
N VAL A 146 -12.61 -9.79 11.30
CA VAL A 146 -12.56 -8.58 12.13
C VAL A 146 -11.33 -8.60 13.05
N ALA A 147 -10.96 -9.76 13.61
CA ALA A 147 -9.73 -9.90 14.39
C ALA A 147 -8.48 -9.64 13.53
N PHE A 148 -8.44 -10.12 12.28
CA PHE A 148 -7.38 -9.81 11.33
C PHE A 148 -7.29 -8.30 11.06
N ASP A 149 -8.44 -7.65 10.83
CA ASP A 149 -8.49 -6.20 10.60
C ASP A 149 -8.04 -5.40 11.82
N TRP A 150 -8.34 -5.89 13.02
CA TRP A 150 -7.86 -5.31 14.27
C TRP A 150 -6.34 -5.42 14.41
N TRP A 151 -5.79 -6.62 14.17
CA TRP A 151 -4.35 -6.84 14.17
C TRP A 151 -3.64 -5.93 13.17
N MET A 152 -4.20 -5.78 11.97
CA MET A 152 -3.64 -4.93 10.94
C MET A 152 -3.69 -3.44 11.31
N ARG A 153 -4.76 -2.96 11.96
CA ARG A 153 -4.79 -1.60 12.55
C ARG A 153 -3.63 -1.42 13.53
N ASP A 154 -3.47 -2.35 14.46
CA ASP A 154 -2.41 -2.29 15.45
C ASP A 154 -1.00 -2.36 14.80
N TYR A 155 -0.84 -3.20 13.78
CA TYR A 155 0.40 -3.29 13.00
C TYR A 155 0.75 -1.97 12.32
N VAL A 156 -0.22 -1.26 11.74
CA VAL A 156 0.00 0.06 11.14
C VAL A 156 0.41 1.08 12.20
N LEU A 157 -0.30 1.14 13.33
CA LEU A 157 -0.02 2.10 14.41
C LEU A 157 1.34 1.86 15.06
N ARG A 158 1.77 0.60 15.22
CA ARG A 158 3.13 0.25 15.67
C ARG A 158 4.21 0.69 14.69
N ASN A 159 3.88 0.79 13.40
CA ASN A 159 4.80 1.21 12.34
C ASN A 159 4.51 2.66 11.87
N ARG A 160 3.89 3.51 12.70
CA ARG A 160 3.53 4.90 12.35
C ARG A 160 4.69 5.73 11.78
N ALA A 161 5.92 5.49 12.25
CA ALA A 161 7.12 6.18 11.75
C ALA A 161 7.37 5.99 10.24
N VAL A 162 6.91 4.86 9.67
CA VAL A 162 6.97 4.59 8.22
C VAL A 162 6.10 5.55 7.40
N PHE A 163 5.06 6.11 8.02
CA PHE A 163 4.06 6.94 7.36
C PHE A 163 4.20 8.42 7.71
N GLU A 164 4.54 8.72 8.96
CA GLU A 164 4.74 10.09 9.46
C GLU A 164 6.16 10.63 9.17
N GLY A 165 7.09 9.74 8.80
CA GLY A 165 8.53 10.05 8.78
C GLY A 165 9.11 10.04 10.20
N ALA A 166 10.45 10.01 10.31
CA ALA A 166 11.08 10.27 11.59
C ALA A 166 10.64 11.67 12.08
N PRO A 167 10.30 11.86 13.37
CA PRO A 167 10.01 13.20 13.88
C PRO A 167 11.22 14.06 13.54
N SER A 168 11.02 15.12 12.75
CA SER A 168 12.01 16.16 12.64
C SER A 168 12.29 16.61 14.08
N GLN A 169 13.50 16.35 14.55
CA GLN A 169 13.99 17.00 15.76
C GLN A 169 13.91 18.49 15.44
N SER A 170 12.87 19.13 15.97
CA SER A 170 12.71 20.57 15.94
C SER A 170 13.82 21.08 16.85
N ALA A 171 14.84 21.68 16.24
CA ALA A 171 15.90 22.42 16.92
C ALA A 171 15.32 23.63 17.66
#